data_AF-A0A7C1K374-F1
#
_entry.id   AF-A0A7C1K374-F1
#
_cell.length_a   1.000
_cell.length_b   1.000
_cell.length_c   1.000
_cell.angle_alpha   90.00
_cell.angle_beta   90.00
_cell.angle_gamma   90.00
#
_symmetry.space_group_name_H-M   'P 1'
#
loop_
_entity.id
_entity.type
_entity.pdbx_description
1 polymer ?
#
loop_
_entity_poly.entity_id
_entity_poly.type
_entity_poly.pdbx_seq_one_letter_code
_entity_poly.pdbx_strand_id
1 'polypeptide(L)'
;MPRDLPIGNGSLLISFDSSYTLRDLYWPHVGKENHANGHAFRFGVWADGDFRWISDPGWQRDLRYRRDTLVTHVQLTHPALQLHLTCEDAVDFHENLYIKPLYRGLIVRASEWLASYRDAATGLPLPSYDLWEERRGVLTFTVAATCAGLQAGANFAQAFGETALADKYRQVVAQMRVATEAHLWRPEVNRFARMIVPLAEGGYRVDTTIDSSLCALFRFGLYPADHPKVVATMRAVRDRLWVKTPVGGVARYDNDPYYRVSPDGVNVPGNPWFVSTLWLAEWVIARAQTLTDLQPAMDILGWVADHALPSGVLAEQIHPYSGAPLSVSPLTWSHATLVMAVQAYLTRRAQLTEKGVQGSALGC
;
A
#
# COMPACT_ATOMS: atom_id res chain seq x y z
N MET A 1 -15.12 -8.26 34.50
CA MET A 1 -16.58 -8.37 34.35
C MET A 1 -16.88 -8.99 32.99
N PRO A 2 -17.85 -9.90 32.86
CA PRO A 2 -18.29 -10.38 31.55
C PRO A 2 -18.79 -9.19 30.71
N ARG A 3 -18.53 -9.23 29.40
CA ARG A 3 -18.94 -8.19 28.45
C ARG A 3 -20.25 -8.59 27.77
N ASP A 4 -21.04 -7.61 27.38
CA ASP A 4 -22.41 -7.82 26.89
C ASP A 4 -22.47 -8.39 25.48
N LEU A 5 -21.53 -8.00 24.60
CA LEU A 5 -21.42 -8.55 23.23
C LEU A 5 -19.97 -8.93 22.90
N PRO A 6 -19.54 -10.17 23.17
CA PRO A 6 -18.29 -10.71 22.66
C PRO A 6 -18.44 -11.27 21.23
N ILE A 7 -17.57 -10.87 20.30
CA ILE A 7 -17.45 -11.45 18.95
C ILE A 7 -16.00 -11.84 18.67
N GLY A 8 -15.77 -13.03 18.14
CA GLY A 8 -14.41 -13.51 17.90
C GLY A 8 -14.34 -14.83 17.15
N ASN A 9 -13.12 -15.21 16.76
CA ASN A 9 -12.81 -16.42 15.98
C ASN A 9 -11.73 -17.29 16.65
N GLY A 10 -11.50 -17.09 17.96
CA GLY A 10 -10.49 -17.80 18.74
C GLY A 10 -9.07 -17.19 18.67
N SER A 11 -8.79 -16.36 17.67
CA SER A 11 -7.52 -15.60 17.57
C SER A 11 -7.74 -14.09 17.78
N LEU A 12 -8.81 -13.54 17.21
CA LEU A 12 -9.32 -12.20 17.44
C LEU A 12 -10.56 -12.26 18.32
N LEU A 13 -10.60 -11.46 19.39
CA LEU A 13 -11.81 -11.21 20.20
C LEU A 13 -12.01 -9.71 20.36
N ILE A 14 -13.22 -9.27 20.05
CA ILE A 14 -13.70 -7.91 20.27
C ILE A 14 -14.88 -7.97 21.21
N SER A 15 -14.96 -7.07 22.18
CA SER A 15 -16.05 -7.06 23.15
C SER A 15 -16.59 -5.67 23.40
N PHE A 16 -17.92 -5.55 23.38
CA PHE A 16 -18.64 -4.32 23.68
C PHE A 16 -19.26 -4.40 25.08
N ASP A 17 -19.37 -3.24 25.73
CA ASP A 17 -20.16 -3.10 26.95
C ASP A 17 -21.64 -2.81 26.67
N SER A 18 -22.45 -2.71 27.73
CA SER A 18 -23.87 -2.41 27.70
C SER A 18 -24.23 -1.03 27.11
N SER A 19 -23.26 -0.13 27.00
CA SER A 19 -23.41 1.16 26.30
C SER A 19 -23.13 1.07 24.80
N TYR A 20 -22.84 -0.14 24.30
CA TYR A 20 -22.37 -0.43 22.94
C TYR A 20 -21.05 0.27 22.60
N THR A 21 -20.16 0.37 23.59
CA THR A 21 -18.79 0.87 23.40
C THR A 21 -17.82 -0.30 23.36
N LEU A 22 -16.93 -0.35 22.36
CA LEU A 22 -15.90 -1.37 22.27
C LEU A 22 -14.87 -1.15 23.39
N ARG A 23 -14.66 -2.18 24.21
CA ARG A 23 -13.81 -2.13 25.41
C ARG A 23 -12.59 -3.01 25.34
N ASP A 24 -12.72 -4.16 24.69
CA ASP A 24 -11.65 -5.13 24.64
C ASP A 24 -11.36 -5.53 23.19
N LEU A 25 -10.07 -5.58 22.87
CA LEU A 25 -9.53 -6.05 21.60
C LEU A 25 -8.35 -6.97 21.93
N TYR A 26 -8.51 -8.27 21.69
CA TYR A 26 -7.47 -9.27 21.91
C TYR A 26 -7.04 -9.87 20.57
N TRP A 27 -5.73 -9.90 20.34
CA TRP A 27 -5.10 -10.53 19.17
C TRP A 27 -3.59 -10.73 19.47
N PRO A 28 -2.90 -11.77 18.95
CA PRO A 28 -3.40 -12.90 18.17
C PRO A 28 -3.98 -14.04 19.03
N HIS A 29 -4.08 -13.85 20.34
CA HIS A 29 -4.63 -14.87 21.24
C HIS A 29 -5.64 -14.24 22.21
N VAL A 30 -6.80 -14.88 22.30
CA VAL A 30 -7.82 -14.52 23.28
C VAL A 30 -7.31 -14.82 24.69
N GLY A 31 -7.38 -13.83 25.58
CA GLY A 31 -6.90 -13.95 26.97
C GLY A 31 -5.47 -13.47 27.22
N LYS A 32 -4.77 -12.99 26.19
CA LYS A 32 -3.50 -12.24 26.35
C LYS A 32 -3.76 -10.74 26.60
N GLU A 33 -2.79 -9.88 26.33
CA GLU A 33 -2.91 -8.44 26.53
C GLU A 33 -4.09 -7.86 25.75
N ASN A 34 -4.89 -7.02 26.42
CA ASN A 34 -5.94 -6.24 25.78
C ASN A 34 -5.31 -5.03 25.09
N HIS A 35 -5.38 -4.97 23.76
CA HIS A 35 -4.85 -3.86 22.95
C HIS A 35 -5.54 -2.52 23.22
N ALA A 36 -6.74 -2.55 23.81
CA ALA A 36 -7.41 -1.34 24.27
C ALA A 36 -6.71 -0.71 25.49
N ASN A 37 -5.89 -1.48 26.22
CA ASN A 37 -5.25 -1.08 27.47
C ASN A 37 -6.21 -0.41 28.48
N GLY A 38 -7.46 -0.88 28.54
CA GLY A 38 -8.52 -0.33 29.39
C GLY A 38 -9.21 0.93 28.83
N HIS A 39 -8.77 1.47 27.70
CA HIS A 39 -9.43 2.59 27.02
C HIS A 39 -10.67 2.14 26.23
N ALA A 40 -11.58 3.08 26.02
CA ALA A 40 -12.81 2.84 25.26
C ALA A 40 -12.66 3.36 23.84
N PHE A 41 -13.06 2.56 22.85
CA PHE A 41 -13.23 3.02 21.49
C PHE A 41 -14.64 3.58 21.34
N ARG A 42 -14.73 4.91 21.39
CA ARG A 42 -16.02 5.62 21.34
C ARG A 42 -16.34 5.98 19.90
N PHE A 43 -17.62 5.89 19.57
CA PHE A 43 -18.16 6.53 18.37
C PHE A 43 -19.41 7.32 18.75
N GLY A 44 -19.70 8.35 17.97
CA GLY A 44 -20.80 9.28 18.21
C GLY A 44 -21.39 9.75 16.90
N VAL A 45 -22.55 10.40 17.01
CA VAL A 45 -23.27 10.98 15.88
C VAL A 45 -23.43 12.47 16.08
N TRP A 46 -23.27 13.21 14.99
CA TRP A 46 -23.61 14.62 14.89
C TRP A 46 -24.85 14.75 14.01
N ALA A 47 -25.89 15.40 14.51
CA ALA A 47 -27.10 15.72 13.74
C ALA A 47 -27.68 17.05 14.21
N ASP A 48 -28.12 17.88 13.27
CA ASP A 48 -28.80 19.17 13.54
C ASP A 48 -28.07 20.10 14.51
N GLY A 49 -26.73 20.08 14.48
CA GLY A 49 -25.89 20.92 15.33
C GLY A 49 -25.63 20.39 16.73
N ASP A 50 -26.14 19.20 17.08
CA ASP A 50 -25.89 18.52 18.35
C ASP A 50 -25.05 17.24 18.13
N PHE A 51 -24.07 17.03 19.01
CA PHE A 51 -23.20 15.86 18.99
C PHE A 51 -23.44 15.01 20.24
N ARG A 52 -23.64 13.71 20.04
CA ARG A 52 -23.83 12.74 21.12
C ARG A 52 -22.95 11.52 20.93
N TRP A 53 -22.25 11.11 21.98
CA TRP A 53 -21.65 9.77 22.02
C TRP A 53 -22.75 8.72 22.12
N ILE A 54 -22.53 7.54 21.53
CA ILE A 54 -23.46 6.42 21.71
C ILE A 54 -23.52 5.93 23.15
N SER A 55 -22.51 6.23 23.98
CA SER A 55 -22.52 5.96 25.42
C SER A 55 -23.23 7.02 26.26
N ASP A 56 -23.63 8.16 25.69
CA ASP A 56 -24.29 9.22 26.45
C ASP A 56 -25.72 8.80 26.89
N PRO A 57 -26.26 9.41 27.96
CA PRO A 57 -27.68 9.29 28.29
C PRO A 57 -28.58 9.76 27.15
N GLY A 58 -29.77 9.17 27.02
CA GLY A 58 -30.77 9.53 25.98
C GLY A 58 -30.92 8.48 24.87
N TRP A 59 -29.93 7.62 24.68
CA TRP A 59 -30.04 6.46 23.79
C TRP A 59 -30.82 5.32 24.46
N GLN A 60 -31.83 4.83 23.75
CA GLN A 60 -32.43 3.52 23.97
C GLN A 60 -31.62 2.49 23.18
N ARG A 61 -31.20 1.40 23.83
CA ARG A 61 -30.29 0.42 23.25
C ARG A 61 -30.88 -0.99 23.37
N ASP A 62 -30.96 -1.70 22.26
CA ASP A 62 -31.29 -3.12 22.22
C ASP A 62 -30.09 -3.86 21.63
N LEU A 63 -29.35 -4.58 22.46
CA LEU A 63 -28.10 -5.26 22.10
C LEU A 63 -28.41 -6.74 21.93
N ARG A 64 -28.43 -7.21 20.67
CA ARG A 64 -28.68 -8.63 20.36
C ARG A 64 -27.64 -9.17 19.40
N TYR A 65 -27.77 -10.46 19.12
CA TYR A 65 -27.22 -11.09 17.93
C TYR A 65 -28.34 -11.31 16.92
N ARG A 66 -28.01 -11.35 15.62
CA ARG A 66 -28.95 -11.91 14.65
C ARG A 66 -29.15 -13.38 14.99
N ARG A 67 -30.40 -13.82 14.88
CA ARG A 67 -30.81 -15.20 15.17
C ARG A 67 -29.89 -16.20 14.45
N ASP A 68 -29.44 -17.20 15.20
CA ASP A 68 -28.59 -18.30 14.71
C ASP A 68 -27.23 -17.85 14.11
N THR A 69 -26.71 -16.68 14.50
CA THR A 69 -25.39 -16.20 14.07
C THR A 69 -24.59 -15.56 15.22
N LEU A 70 -23.27 -15.40 15.03
CA LEU A 70 -22.40 -14.57 15.89
C LEU A 70 -22.25 -13.12 15.38
N VAL A 71 -23.21 -12.66 14.56
CA VAL A 71 -23.25 -11.27 14.10
C VAL A 71 -24.10 -10.48 15.08
N THR A 72 -23.59 -9.38 15.63
CA THR A 72 -24.40 -8.50 16.49
C THR A 72 -25.51 -7.84 15.66
N HIS A 73 -26.60 -7.49 16.32
CA HIS A 73 -27.70 -6.71 15.80
C HIS A 73 -28.12 -5.75 16.90
N VAL A 74 -27.52 -4.57 16.88
CA VAL A 74 -27.70 -3.54 17.90
C VAL A 74 -28.57 -2.44 17.33
N GLN A 75 -29.70 -2.17 17.99
CA GLN A 75 -30.58 -1.08 17.66
C GLN A 75 -30.42 0.06 18.67
N LEU A 76 -30.17 1.26 18.16
CA LEU A 76 -29.98 2.46 18.98
C LEU A 76 -31.01 3.49 18.55
N THR A 77 -31.81 4.00 19.48
CA THR A 77 -32.80 5.05 19.19
C THR A 77 -32.58 6.23 20.12
N HIS A 78 -32.52 7.44 19.58
CA HIS A 78 -32.40 8.67 20.36
C HIS A 78 -33.59 9.60 20.06
N PRO A 79 -34.64 9.63 20.91
CA PRO A 79 -35.88 10.36 20.63
C PRO A 79 -35.69 11.85 20.36
N ALA A 80 -34.81 12.52 21.10
CA ALA A 80 -34.57 13.96 20.95
C ALA A 80 -33.79 14.31 19.67
N LEU A 81 -32.98 13.38 19.14
CA LEU A 81 -32.31 13.55 17.86
C LEU A 81 -33.15 12.99 16.71
N GLN A 82 -34.27 12.31 17.02
CA GLN A 82 -35.11 11.59 16.06
C GLN A 82 -34.33 10.59 15.18
N LEU A 83 -33.30 9.96 15.76
CA LEU A 83 -32.44 9.01 15.06
C LEU A 83 -32.73 7.57 15.49
N HIS A 84 -32.69 6.67 14.51
CA HIS A 84 -32.61 5.23 14.70
C HIS A 84 -31.38 4.70 13.94
N LEU A 85 -30.52 3.96 14.64
CA LEU A 85 -29.34 3.31 14.07
C LEU A 85 -29.46 1.81 14.25
N THR A 86 -29.12 1.07 13.20
CA THR A 86 -28.92 -0.38 13.25
C THR A 86 -27.45 -0.65 13.01
N CYS A 87 -26.78 -1.23 13.99
CA CYS A 87 -25.38 -1.57 13.92
C CYS A 87 -25.23 -3.09 13.97
N GLU A 88 -24.41 -3.63 13.09
CA GLU A 88 -24.14 -5.06 13.04
C GLU A 88 -22.64 -5.29 12.88
N ASP A 89 -22.09 -6.06 13.80
CA ASP A 89 -20.67 -6.35 13.95
C ASP A 89 -20.43 -7.84 13.81
N ALA A 90 -19.31 -8.20 13.21
CA ALA A 90 -18.84 -9.57 13.18
C ALA A 90 -17.32 -9.59 13.13
N VAL A 91 -16.74 -10.61 13.76
CA VAL A 91 -15.38 -11.05 13.45
C VAL A 91 -15.53 -12.20 12.47
N ASP A 92 -14.78 -12.15 11.37
CA ASP A 92 -14.79 -13.23 10.38
C ASP A 92 -14.32 -14.55 11.04
N PHE A 93 -14.98 -15.65 10.69
CA PHE A 93 -14.78 -16.94 11.36
C PHE A 93 -13.48 -17.65 10.94
N HIS A 94 -12.87 -17.24 9.84
CA HIS A 94 -11.60 -17.77 9.34
C HIS A 94 -10.46 -16.75 9.43
N GLU A 95 -10.75 -15.49 9.11
CA GLU A 95 -9.79 -14.41 9.04
C GLU A 95 -9.92 -13.48 10.25
N ASN A 96 -8.80 -12.90 10.71
CA ASN A 96 -8.80 -11.97 11.85
C ASN A 96 -9.28 -10.57 11.46
N LEU A 97 -10.52 -10.45 10.98
CA LEU A 97 -11.06 -9.21 10.39
C LEU A 97 -12.28 -8.68 11.16
N TYR A 98 -12.24 -7.37 11.46
CA TYR A 98 -13.36 -6.57 11.99
C TYR A 98 -13.51 -5.28 11.17
N ILE A 99 -14.21 -5.35 10.02
CA ILE A 99 -14.21 -4.27 9.00
C ILE A 99 -15.63 -3.87 8.53
N LYS A 100 -16.70 -4.49 9.07
CA LYS A 100 -18.07 -4.37 8.54
C LYS A 100 -18.58 -2.93 8.27
N PRO A 101 -18.37 -1.89 9.12
CA PRO A 101 -18.86 -0.54 8.79
C PRO A 101 -18.15 0.08 7.59
N LEU A 102 -16.89 -0.28 7.33
CA LEU A 102 -16.10 0.26 6.23
C LEU A 102 -16.20 -0.58 4.96
N TYR A 103 -16.61 -1.85 5.05
CA TYR A 103 -16.66 -2.72 3.88
C TYR A 103 -17.56 -2.16 2.77
N ARG A 104 -18.82 -1.85 3.07
CA ARG A 104 -19.71 -1.22 2.08
C ARG A 104 -19.39 0.26 1.87
N GLY A 105 -19.18 1.01 2.96
CA GLY A 105 -19.05 2.47 2.93
C GLY A 105 -17.75 2.99 2.32
N LEU A 106 -16.68 2.22 2.39
CA LEU A 106 -15.35 2.58 1.90
C LEU A 106 -14.87 1.59 0.84
N ILE A 107 -14.76 0.30 1.17
CA ILE A 107 -14.05 -0.67 0.32
C ILE A 107 -14.79 -0.92 -1.00
N VAL A 108 -16.07 -1.29 -0.93
CA VAL A 108 -16.90 -1.53 -2.13
C VAL A 108 -17.05 -0.24 -2.92
N ARG A 109 -17.34 0.90 -2.27
CA ARG A 109 -17.48 2.19 -2.99
C ARG A 109 -16.19 2.61 -3.70
N ALA A 110 -15.04 2.50 -3.05
CA ALA A 110 -13.75 2.80 -3.66
C ALA A 110 -13.45 1.83 -4.82
N SER A 111 -13.72 0.54 -4.64
CA SER A 111 -13.48 -0.47 -5.68
C SER A 111 -14.39 -0.28 -6.89
N GLU A 112 -15.67 0.01 -6.69
CA GLU A 112 -16.60 0.38 -7.76
C GLU A 112 -16.14 1.64 -8.50
N TRP A 113 -15.73 2.67 -7.76
CA TRP A 113 -15.23 3.89 -8.36
C TRP A 113 -13.98 3.62 -9.20
N LEU A 114 -12.97 2.92 -8.67
CA LEU A 114 -11.75 2.54 -9.40
C LEU A 114 -12.05 1.70 -10.64
N ALA A 115 -13.00 0.76 -10.55
CA ALA A 115 -13.41 -0.06 -11.68
C ALA A 115 -14.11 0.75 -12.78
N SER A 116 -14.85 1.78 -12.40
CA SER A 116 -15.60 2.66 -13.31
C SER A 116 -14.77 3.83 -13.87
N TYR A 117 -13.75 4.30 -13.14
CA TYR A 117 -12.90 5.43 -13.52
C TYR A 117 -11.82 5.01 -14.51
N ARG A 118 -12.25 4.42 -15.63
CA ARG A 118 -11.38 3.89 -16.67
C ARG A 118 -11.84 4.37 -18.04
N ASP A 119 -10.87 4.51 -18.94
CA ASP A 119 -11.14 4.78 -20.34
C ASP A 119 -11.76 3.53 -21.00
N ALA A 120 -12.87 3.73 -21.71
CA ALA A 120 -13.62 2.62 -22.31
C ALA A 120 -12.87 1.94 -23.45
N ALA A 121 -11.98 2.66 -24.15
CA ALA A 121 -11.25 2.13 -25.30
C ALA A 121 -10.03 1.31 -24.86
N THR A 122 -9.27 1.78 -23.88
CA THR A 122 -8.04 1.13 -23.41
C THR A 122 -8.25 0.23 -22.20
N GLY A 123 -9.28 0.48 -21.39
CA GLY A 123 -9.50 -0.20 -20.12
C GLY A 123 -8.52 0.22 -19.01
N LEU A 124 -7.65 1.20 -19.24
CA LEU A 124 -6.76 1.80 -18.24
C LEU A 124 -7.47 2.93 -17.46
N PRO A 125 -6.95 3.37 -16.29
CA PRO A 125 -7.54 4.47 -15.54
C PRO A 125 -7.50 5.77 -16.35
N LEU A 126 -8.47 6.64 -16.13
CA LEU A 126 -8.47 7.97 -16.74
C LEU A 126 -7.28 8.82 -16.24
N PRO A 127 -6.86 9.85 -17.00
CA PRO A 127 -5.72 10.68 -16.63
C PRO A 127 -5.81 11.30 -15.23
N SER A 128 -4.73 11.18 -14.46
CA SER A 128 -4.54 11.75 -13.13
C SER A 128 -3.14 12.38 -13.02
N TYR A 129 -2.87 13.09 -11.93
CA TYR A 129 -1.51 13.53 -11.62
C TYR A 129 -0.65 12.35 -11.18
N ASP A 130 0.62 12.38 -11.57
CA ASP A 130 1.58 11.39 -11.14
C ASP A 130 1.93 11.55 -9.66
N LEU A 131 2.63 10.55 -9.11
CA LEU A 131 2.99 10.53 -7.69
C LEU A 131 3.91 11.69 -7.29
N TRP A 132 4.63 12.26 -8.26
CA TRP A 132 5.51 13.41 -8.09
C TRP A 132 4.79 14.75 -8.21
N GLU A 133 3.48 14.72 -8.51
CA GLU A 133 2.59 15.89 -8.58
C GLU A 133 2.95 16.90 -9.68
N GLU A 134 3.56 16.44 -10.78
CA GLU A 134 4.12 17.30 -11.84
C GLU A 134 3.37 17.21 -13.16
N ARG A 135 2.81 16.03 -13.47
CA ARG A 135 2.35 15.73 -14.83
C ARG A 135 1.05 14.95 -14.80
N ARG A 136 0.18 15.27 -15.75
CA ARG A 136 -1.13 14.64 -15.90
C ARG A 136 -1.16 13.67 -17.08
N GLY A 137 -1.57 12.43 -16.82
CA GLY A 137 -1.73 11.39 -17.84
C GLY A 137 -2.09 10.03 -17.24
N VAL A 138 -1.89 8.96 -18.00
CA VAL A 138 -2.09 7.59 -17.54
C VAL A 138 -0.72 7.00 -17.20
N LEU A 139 -0.38 6.99 -15.90
CA LEU A 139 0.94 6.62 -15.40
C LEU A 139 1.03 5.13 -15.09
N THR A 140 2.15 4.50 -15.40
CA THR A 140 2.41 3.10 -15.02
C THR A 140 2.28 2.89 -13.50
N PHE A 141 2.75 3.86 -12.70
CA PHE A 141 2.57 3.86 -11.24
C PHE A 141 1.10 3.78 -10.83
N THR A 142 0.27 4.69 -11.35
CA THR A 142 -1.15 4.79 -11.00
C THR A 142 -1.94 3.57 -11.46
N VAL A 143 -1.60 3.01 -12.63
CA VAL A 143 -2.20 1.77 -13.11
C VAL A 143 -1.92 0.62 -12.14
N ALA A 144 -0.66 0.45 -11.72
CA ALA A 144 -0.29 -0.60 -10.77
C ALA A 144 -0.95 -0.41 -9.39
N ALA A 145 -0.98 0.82 -8.87
CA ALA A 145 -1.67 1.15 -7.62
C ALA A 145 -3.18 0.88 -7.70
N THR A 146 -3.82 1.21 -8.81
CA THR A 146 -5.26 0.96 -9.05
C THR A 146 -5.55 -0.54 -9.07
N CYS A 147 -4.71 -1.33 -9.75
CA CYS A 147 -4.82 -2.79 -9.75
C CYS A 147 -4.68 -3.37 -8.34
N ALA A 148 -3.73 -2.90 -7.53
CA ALA A 148 -3.59 -3.35 -6.15
C ALA A 148 -4.82 -3.01 -5.29
N GLY A 149 -5.36 -1.79 -5.42
CA GLY A 149 -6.58 -1.38 -4.72
C GLY A 149 -7.78 -2.27 -5.07
N LEU A 150 -7.98 -2.55 -6.36
CA LEU A 150 -9.03 -3.45 -6.83
C LEU A 150 -8.82 -4.89 -6.39
N GLN A 151 -7.58 -5.38 -6.39
CA GLN A 151 -7.26 -6.71 -5.90
C GLN A 151 -7.53 -6.84 -4.40
N ALA A 152 -7.20 -5.81 -3.60
CA ALA A 152 -7.55 -5.77 -2.19
C ALA A 152 -9.08 -5.74 -2.00
N GLY A 153 -9.80 -4.93 -2.78
CA GLY A 153 -11.26 -4.92 -2.80
C GLY A 153 -11.87 -6.29 -3.14
N ALA A 154 -11.28 -7.01 -4.09
CA ALA A 154 -11.70 -8.36 -4.45
C ALA A 154 -11.48 -9.37 -3.31
N ASN A 155 -10.35 -9.26 -2.60
CA ASN A 155 -10.06 -10.11 -1.45
C ASN A 155 -11.05 -9.88 -0.31
N PHE A 156 -11.42 -8.61 -0.05
CA PHE A 156 -12.49 -8.30 0.88
C PHE A 156 -13.83 -8.87 0.42
N ALA A 157 -14.24 -8.61 -0.82
CA ALA A 157 -15.48 -9.15 -1.35
C ALA A 157 -15.55 -10.68 -1.23
N GLN A 158 -14.44 -11.37 -1.50
CA GLN A 158 -14.32 -12.82 -1.31
C GLN A 158 -14.50 -13.23 0.16
N ALA A 159 -13.82 -12.55 1.09
CA ALA A 159 -13.91 -12.85 2.52
C ALA A 159 -15.33 -12.65 3.06
N PHE A 160 -16.05 -11.64 2.57
CA PHE A 160 -17.46 -11.40 2.91
C PHE A 160 -18.47 -12.26 2.12
N GLY A 161 -18.00 -13.24 1.32
CA GLY A 161 -18.85 -14.15 0.56
C GLY A 161 -19.50 -13.56 -0.69
N GLU A 162 -19.14 -12.33 -1.10
CA GLU A 162 -19.61 -11.68 -2.32
C GLU A 162 -18.77 -12.09 -3.53
N THR A 163 -18.85 -13.37 -3.90
CA THR A 163 -18.05 -13.97 -4.96
C THR A 163 -18.21 -13.27 -6.32
N ALA A 164 -19.43 -12.90 -6.70
CA ALA A 164 -19.68 -12.17 -7.94
C ALA A 164 -18.97 -10.80 -7.97
N LEU A 165 -18.90 -10.11 -6.83
CA LEU A 165 -18.21 -8.82 -6.72
C LEU A 165 -16.68 -9.00 -6.76
N ALA A 166 -16.18 -10.04 -6.07
CA ALA A 166 -14.78 -10.42 -6.12
C ALA A 166 -14.34 -10.74 -7.55
N ASP A 167 -15.12 -11.53 -8.29
CA ASP A 167 -14.82 -11.94 -9.66
C ASP A 167 -14.85 -10.75 -10.62
N LYS A 168 -15.82 -9.84 -10.47
CA LYS A 168 -15.86 -8.57 -11.21
C LYS A 168 -14.55 -7.79 -11.03
N TYR A 169 -14.10 -7.57 -9.79
CA TYR A 169 -12.88 -6.79 -9.53
C TYR A 169 -11.62 -7.49 -10.05
N ARG A 170 -11.50 -8.82 -9.89
CA ARG A 170 -10.41 -9.60 -10.47
C ARG A 170 -10.39 -9.53 -12.00
N GLN A 171 -11.56 -9.59 -12.64
CA GLN A 171 -11.67 -9.46 -14.09
C GLN A 171 -11.21 -8.09 -14.57
N VAL A 172 -11.56 -7.02 -13.85
CA VAL A 172 -11.06 -5.66 -14.14
C VAL A 172 -9.54 -5.59 -14.05
N VAL A 173 -8.94 -6.15 -12.99
CA VAL A 173 -7.48 -6.21 -12.83
C VAL A 173 -6.82 -6.97 -13.99
N ALA A 174 -7.39 -8.11 -14.40
CA ALA A 174 -6.90 -8.90 -15.52
C ALA A 174 -6.93 -8.11 -16.84
N GLN A 175 -8.02 -7.40 -17.12
CA GLN A 175 -8.13 -6.50 -18.29
C GLN A 175 -7.08 -5.39 -18.23
N MET A 176 -6.91 -4.74 -17.09
CA MET A 176 -5.92 -3.66 -16.91
C MET A 176 -4.49 -4.17 -17.10
N ARG A 177 -4.17 -5.40 -16.71
CA ARG A 177 -2.85 -5.99 -16.95
C ARG A 177 -2.56 -6.19 -18.43
N VAL A 178 -3.54 -6.68 -19.20
CA VAL A 178 -3.42 -6.80 -20.68
C VAL A 178 -3.25 -5.42 -21.31
N ALA A 179 -4.05 -4.44 -20.89
CA ALA A 179 -3.97 -3.06 -21.39
C ALA A 179 -2.64 -2.38 -21.03
N THR A 180 -2.11 -2.62 -19.82
CA THR A 180 -0.80 -2.11 -19.38
C THR A 180 0.29 -2.59 -20.33
N GLU A 181 0.25 -3.87 -20.70
CA GLU A 181 1.20 -4.43 -21.64
C GLU A 181 1.04 -3.84 -23.05
N ALA A 182 -0.19 -3.74 -23.55
CA ALA A 182 -0.44 -3.19 -24.88
C ALA A 182 0.00 -1.73 -25.01
N HIS A 183 -0.29 -0.90 -24.01
CA HIS A 183 -0.12 0.55 -24.11
C HIS A 183 1.16 1.08 -23.45
N LEU A 184 1.67 0.45 -22.39
CA LEU A 184 2.82 0.95 -21.62
C LEU A 184 4.11 0.15 -21.84
N TRP A 185 4.08 -1.11 -22.28
CA TRP A 185 5.33 -1.82 -22.60
C TRP A 185 5.91 -1.35 -23.93
N ARG A 186 7.17 -0.92 -23.95
CA ARG A 186 7.85 -0.42 -25.15
C ARG A 186 9.00 -1.36 -25.57
N PRO A 187 8.79 -2.24 -26.57
CA PRO A 187 9.84 -3.14 -27.06
C PRO A 187 11.10 -2.41 -27.55
N GLU A 188 10.94 -1.24 -28.15
CA GLU A 188 12.02 -0.43 -28.73
C GLU A 188 13.03 0.08 -27.70
N VAL A 189 12.60 0.26 -26.45
CA VAL A 189 13.47 0.62 -25.32
C VAL A 189 13.54 -0.49 -24.27
N ASN A 190 12.95 -1.65 -24.56
CA ASN A 190 12.89 -2.85 -23.72
C ASN A 190 12.47 -2.59 -22.25
N ARG A 191 11.47 -1.74 -22.03
CA ARG A 191 10.94 -1.43 -20.68
C ARG A 191 9.52 -0.88 -20.74
N PHE A 192 8.87 -0.78 -19.59
CA PHE A 192 7.65 0.01 -19.47
C PHE A 192 7.96 1.51 -19.60
N ALA A 193 7.10 2.22 -20.32
CA ALA A 193 7.04 3.68 -20.38
C ALA A 193 6.59 4.23 -19.02
N ARG A 194 6.93 5.48 -18.75
CA ARG A 194 6.46 6.19 -17.55
C ARG A 194 4.96 6.42 -17.61
N MET A 195 4.48 6.87 -18.76
CA MET A 195 3.08 7.20 -18.97
C MET A 195 2.70 7.27 -20.44
N ILE A 196 1.39 7.33 -20.67
CA ILE A 196 0.78 7.77 -21.93
C ILE A 196 -0.11 8.98 -21.68
N VAL A 197 -0.22 9.87 -22.66
CA VAL A 197 -1.04 11.07 -22.62
C VAL A 197 -2.04 11.02 -23.77
N PRO A 198 -3.36 11.05 -23.51
CA PRO A 198 -4.37 11.12 -24.57
C PRO A 198 -4.18 12.35 -25.46
N LEU A 199 -4.37 12.18 -26.77
CA LEU A 199 -4.33 13.27 -27.75
C LEU A 199 -5.74 13.71 -28.13
N ALA A 200 -5.91 14.99 -28.51
CA ALA A 200 -7.23 15.56 -28.84
C ALA A 200 -7.83 14.92 -30.10
N GLU A 201 -6.99 14.60 -31.07
CA GLU A 201 -7.30 13.90 -32.31
C GLU A 201 -7.50 12.37 -32.14
N GLY A 202 -7.39 11.87 -30.91
CA GLY A 202 -7.44 10.44 -30.60
C GLY A 202 -6.06 9.79 -30.54
N GLY A 203 -5.98 8.64 -29.86
CA GLY A 203 -4.71 7.96 -29.59
C GLY A 203 -3.94 8.59 -28.43
N TYR A 204 -2.65 8.24 -28.35
CA TYR A 204 -1.81 8.54 -27.19
C TYR A 204 -0.39 8.93 -27.58
N ARG A 205 0.14 9.96 -26.93
CA ARG A 205 1.59 10.23 -26.90
C ARG A 205 2.22 9.42 -25.78
N VAL A 206 3.20 8.61 -26.12
CA VAL A 206 3.96 7.82 -25.14
C VAL A 206 5.10 8.66 -24.59
N ASP A 207 5.24 8.67 -23.27
CA ASP A 207 6.37 9.27 -22.58
C ASP A 207 7.25 8.17 -21.99
N THR A 208 8.40 7.98 -22.62
CA THR A 208 9.38 6.97 -22.24
C THR A 208 10.43 7.50 -21.28
N THR A 209 10.33 8.71 -20.73
CA THR A 209 11.28 9.19 -19.71
C THR A 209 11.39 8.17 -18.59
N ILE A 210 12.61 7.79 -18.19
CA ILE A 210 12.76 6.77 -17.15
C ILE A 210 12.48 7.36 -15.77
N ASP A 211 11.76 6.61 -14.95
CA ASP A 211 11.27 7.08 -13.65
C ASP A 211 11.37 5.94 -12.63
N SER A 212 11.87 6.24 -11.43
CA SER A 212 11.98 5.29 -10.33
C SER A 212 10.61 4.76 -9.88
N SER A 213 9.53 5.47 -10.17
CA SER A 213 8.15 5.06 -9.94
C SER A 213 7.75 3.79 -10.69
N LEU A 214 8.50 3.38 -11.71
CA LEU A 214 8.31 2.11 -12.41
C LEU A 214 8.48 0.88 -11.49
N CYS A 215 9.08 1.04 -10.30
CA CYS A 215 9.07 0.01 -9.26
C CYS A 215 7.66 -0.43 -8.84
N ALA A 216 6.65 0.43 -9.03
CA ALA A 216 5.25 0.13 -8.77
C ALA A 216 4.75 -1.16 -9.43
N LEU A 217 5.31 -1.52 -10.59
CA LEU A 217 4.97 -2.75 -11.30
C LEU A 217 5.07 -3.99 -10.42
N PHE A 218 6.11 -4.10 -9.58
CA PHE A 218 6.27 -5.21 -8.66
C PHE A 218 5.82 -4.87 -7.23
N ARG A 219 6.04 -3.63 -6.78
CA ARG A 219 5.67 -3.23 -5.41
C ARG A 219 4.18 -3.37 -5.13
N PHE A 220 3.35 -3.10 -6.14
CA PHE A 220 1.90 -3.27 -6.07
C PHE A 220 1.42 -4.61 -6.62
N GLY A 221 2.33 -5.53 -6.94
CA GLY A 221 1.98 -6.90 -7.35
C GLY A 221 1.32 -7.01 -8.71
N LEU A 222 1.40 -5.99 -9.58
CA LEU A 222 0.88 -6.09 -10.95
C LEU A 222 1.64 -7.15 -11.76
N TYR A 223 2.95 -7.27 -11.52
CA TYR A 223 3.82 -8.33 -12.03
C TYR A 223 4.75 -8.85 -10.91
N PRO A 224 5.16 -10.13 -10.95
CA PRO A 224 6.24 -10.63 -10.10
C PRO A 224 7.53 -9.83 -10.27
N ALA A 225 8.31 -9.68 -9.19
CA ALA A 225 9.55 -8.91 -9.22
C ALA A 225 10.62 -9.47 -10.19
N ASP A 226 10.58 -10.79 -10.44
CA ASP A 226 11.44 -11.53 -11.36
C ASP A 226 10.88 -11.67 -12.77
N HIS A 227 9.68 -11.12 -13.04
CA HIS A 227 9.11 -11.13 -14.37
C HIS A 227 10.06 -10.45 -15.38
N PRO A 228 10.34 -11.03 -16.57
CA PRO A 228 11.37 -10.53 -17.47
C PRO A 228 11.25 -9.04 -17.83
N LYS A 229 10.02 -8.56 -18.06
CA LYS A 229 9.73 -7.14 -18.36
C LYS A 229 9.98 -6.21 -17.16
N VAL A 230 9.71 -6.67 -15.94
CA VAL A 230 10.02 -5.93 -14.71
C VAL A 230 11.52 -5.88 -14.52
N VAL A 231 12.21 -6.99 -14.72
CA VAL A 231 13.67 -7.07 -14.62
C VAL A 231 14.36 -6.12 -15.60
N ALA A 232 13.92 -6.11 -16.85
CA ALA A 232 14.44 -5.19 -17.85
C ALA A 232 14.20 -3.71 -17.45
N THR A 233 12.99 -3.41 -16.97
CA THR A 233 12.62 -2.07 -16.52
C THR A 233 13.43 -1.59 -15.31
N MET A 234 13.56 -2.42 -14.28
CA MET A 234 14.28 -2.05 -13.05
C MET A 234 15.79 -2.00 -13.25
N ARG A 235 16.36 -2.81 -14.14
CA ARG A 235 17.76 -2.66 -14.57
C ARG A 235 17.97 -1.32 -15.25
N ALA A 236 17.09 -0.93 -16.18
CA ALA A 236 17.17 0.38 -16.81
C ALA A 236 17.06 1.52 -15.78
N VAL A 237 16.14 1.41 -14.80
CA VAL A 237 15.99 2.37 -13.70
C VAL A 237 17.31 2.50 -12.94
N ARG A 238 17.89 1.38 -12.48
CA ARG A 238 19.19 1.38 -11.79
C ARG A 238 20.27 2.04 -12.66
N ASP A 239 20.44 1.57 -13.88
CA ASP A 239 21.59 1.93 -14.72
C ASP A 239 21.55 3.41 -15.14
N ARG A 240 20.34 3.97 -15.34
CA ARG A 240 20.17 5.36 -15.77
C ARG A 240 20.03 6.35 -14.61
N LEU A 241 19.33 5.97 -13.55
CA LEU A 241 18.98 6.88 -12.43
C LEU A 241 19.96 6.82 -11.26
N TRP A 242 20.86 5.84 -11.22
CA TRP A 242 21.95 5.84 -10.25
C TRP A 242 22.90 7.01 -10.51
N VAL A 243 23.11 7.83 -9.48
CA VAL A 243 24.00 9.00 -9.53
C VAL A 243 25.45 8.53 -9.52
N LYS A 244 26.20 8.87 -10.57
CA LYS A 244 27.56 8.39 -10.82
C LYS A 244 28.64 9.27 -10.18
N THR A 245 28.40 9.65 -8.93
CA THR A 245 29.36 10.34 -8.07
C THR A 245 29.73 9.41 -6.91
N PRO A 246 30.74 9.74 -6.09
CA PRO A 246 31.02 8.98 -4.88
C PRO A 246 29.85 8.90 -3.89
N VAL A 247 28.90 9.86 -3.97
CA VAL A 247 27.69 9.86 -3.13
C VAL A 247 26.77 8.72 -3.51
N GLY A 248 26.54 8.44 -4.80
CA GLY A 248 25.62 7.38 -5.21
C GLY A 248 24.15 7.67 -4.92
N GLY A 249 23.31 6.62 -4.94
CA GLY A 249 21.87 6.70 -4.76
C GLY A 249 21.10 6.95 -6.06
N VAL A 250 19.76 6.94 -5.99
CA VAL A 250 18.87 6.93 -7.15
C VAL A 250 18.05 8.24 -7.22
N ALA A 251 18.06 8.89 -8.38
CA ALA A 251 17.20 10.05 -8.65
C ALA A 251 15.73 9.64 -8.94
N ARG A 252 14.79 10.59 -8.79
CA ARG A 252 13.36 10.32 -9.06
C ARG A 252 13.12 9.89 -10.49
N TYR A 253 13.60 10.67 -11.46
CA TYR A 253 13.49 10.40 -12.88
C TYR A 253 14.59 11.13 -13.67
N ASP A 254 14.73 10.79 -14.94
CA ASP A 254 15.79 11.32 -15.79
C ASP A 254 15.59 12.81 -16.06
N ASN A 255 16.64 13.59 -15.84
CA ASN A 255 16.63 15.04 -15.91
C ASN A 255 15.51 15.62 -15.04
N ASP A 256 15.51 15.26 -13.75
CA ASP A 256 14.68 15.89 -12.72
C ASP A 256 15.16 17.33 -12.41
N PRO A 257 14.33 18.39 -12.62
CA PRO A 257 14.71 19.76 -12.34
C PRO A 257 14.53 20.16 -10.87
N TYR A 258 13.82 19.36 -10.06
CA TYR A 258 13.48 19.74 -8.69
C TYR A 258 14.73 19.82 -7.80
N TYR A 259 15.04 21.03 -7.32
CA TYR A 259 16.27 21.35 -6.58
C TYR A 259 17.56 20.90 -7.29
N ARG A 260 17.54 20.80 -8.63
CA ARG A 260 18.70 20.30 -9.37
C ARG A 260 19.95 21.09 -9.03
N VAL A 261 20.97 20.36 -8.58
CA VAL A 261 22.29 20.91 -8.27
C VAL A 261 23.21 20.88 -9.49
N SER A 262 23.24 19.74 -10.20
CA SER A 262 24.21 19.52 -11.27
C SER A 262 23.61 19.79 -12.65
N PRO A 263 24.34 20.49 -13.55
CA PRO A 263 23.98 20.55 -14.96
C PRO A 263 24.37 19.27 -15.73
N ASP A 264 25.19 18.38 -15.15
CA ASP A 264 25.63 17.13 -15.78
C ASP A 264 24.55 16.04 -15.67
N GLY A 265 23.55 16.11 -16.55
CA GLY A 265 22.48 15.12 -16.61
C GLY A 265 22.94 13.70 -16.97
N VAL A 266 24.15 13.52 -17.51
CA VAL A 266 24.66 12.20 -17.93
C VAL A 266 25.10 11.39 -16.71
N ASN A 267 25.81 12.01 -15.78
CA ASN A 267 26.26 11.36 -14.54
C ASN A 267 25.33 11.63 -13.35
N VAL A 268 24.61 12.75 -13.38
CA VAL A 268 23.70 13.19 -12.31
C VAL A 268 22.32 13.45 -12.92
N PRO A 269 21.50 12.42 -13.15
CA PRO A 269 20.13 12.55 -13.71
C PRO A 269 19.21 13.44 -12.85
N GLY A 270 19.53 13.56 -11.56
CA GLY A 270 18.85 14.36 -10.56
C GLY A 270 19.57 14.16 -9.22
N ASN A 271 19.08 14.79 -8.16
CA ASN A 271 19.60 14.52 -6.82
C ASN A 271 19.20 13.10 -6.36
N PRO A 272 20.03 12.40 -5.57
CA PRO A 272 19.64 11.14 -4.96
C PRO A 272 18.52 11.31 -3.93
N TRP A 273 17.51 10.44 -3.99
CA TRP A 273 16.41 10.37 -3.04
C TRP A 273 16.51 9.08 -2.23
N PHE A 274 16.30 9.16 -0.91
CA PHE A 274 16.29 7.97 -0.05
C PHE A 274 15.19 6.99 -0.49
N VAL A 275 13.98 7.52 -0.75
CA VAL A 275 12.82 6.74 -1.20
C VAL A 275 13.13 5.97 -2.49
N SER A 276 13.60 6.64 -3.54
CA SER A 276 13.94 5.99 -4.81
C SER A 276 15.07 4.97 -4.68
N THR A 277 16.06 5.23 -3.81
CA THR A 277 17.17 4.30 -3.56
C THR A 277 16.70 3.05 -2.83
N LEU A 278 15.83 3.21 -1.82
CA LEU A 278 15.23 2.10 -1.08
C LEU A 278 14.26 1.28 -1.95
N TRP A 279 13.57 1.89 -2.91
CA TRP A 279 12.75 1.14 -3.88
C TRP A 279 13.57 0.18 -4.74
N LEU A 280 14.81 0.56 -5.08
CA LEU A 280 15.75 -0.33 -5.75
C LEU A 280 16.18 -1.47 -4.82
N ALA A 281 16.46 -1.20 -3.54
CA ALA A 281 16.77 -2.25 -2.56
C ALA A 281 15.62 -3.25 -2.41
N GLU A 282 14.38 -2.78 -2.30
CA GLU A 282 13.21 -3.65 -2.21
C GLU A 282 13.05 -4.57 -3.43
N TRP A 283 13.38 -4.08 -4.64
CA TRP A 283 13.39 -4.92 -5.83
C TRP A 283 14.46 -6.01 -5.77
N VAL A 284 15.67 -5.67 -5.34
CA VAL A 284 16.76 -6.63 -5.13
C VAL A 284 16.35 -7.70 -4.12
N ILE A 285 15.79 -7.28 -2.97
CA ILE A 285 15.29 -8.17 -1.91
C ILE A 285 14.22 -9.12 -2.47
N ALA A 286 13.21 -8.59 -3.18
CA ALA A 286 12.12 -9.38 -3.72
C ALA A 286 12.61 -10.47 -4.69
N ARG A 287 13.70 -10.21 -5.43
CA ARG A 287 14.27 -11.16 -6.39
C ARG A 287 15.27 -12.15 -5.81
N ALA A 288 15.84 -11.88 -4.64
CA ALA A 288 16.91 -12.69 -4.06
C ALA A 288 16.51 -14.17 -3.91
N GLN A 289 17.31 -15.08 -4.47
CA GLN A 289 17.09 -16.54 -4.34
C GLN A 289 18.09 -17.18 -3.36
N THR A 290 19.18 -16.48 -3.06
CA THR A 290 20.23 -16.90 -2.14
C THR A 290 20.56 -15.78 -1.16
N LEU A 291 21.22 -16.11 -0.05
CA LEU A 291 21.69 -15.09 0.90
C LEU A 291 22.68 -14.10 0.27
N THR A 292 23.48 -14.55 -0.71
CA THR A 292 24.41 -13.69 -1.45
C THR A 292 23.66 -12.66 -2.30
N ASP A 293 22.50 -13.01 -2.87
CA ASP A 293 21.69 -12.08 -3.66
C ASP A 293 21.14 -10.91 -2.83
N LEU A 294 21.14 -11.01 -1.50
CA LEU A 294 20.74 -9.94 -0.60
C LEU A 294 21.82 -8.87 -0.40
N GLN A 295 23.09 -9.16 -0.74
CA GLN A 295 24.19 -8.24 -0.49
C GLN A 295 23.98 -6.85 -1.10
N PRO A 296 23.56 -6.70 -2.39
CA PRO A 296 23.36 -5.37 -2.96
C PRO A 296 22.26 -4.56 -2.27
N ALA A 297 21.26 -5.21 -1.65
CA ALA A 297 20.27 -4.52 -0.85
C ALA A 297 20.84 -4.08 0.50
N MET A 298 21.69 -4.90 1.12
CA MET A 298 22.41 -4.52 2.34
C MET A 298 23.34 -3.33 2.08
N ASP A 299 24.02 -3.29 0.93
CA ASP A 299 24.86 -2.15 0.55
C ASP A 299 24.04 -0.85 0.46
N ILE A 300 22.82 -0.91 -0.08
CA ILE A 300 21.90 0.23 -0.10
C ILE A 300 21.45 0.60 1.32
N LEU A 301 21.14 -0.36 2.18
CA LEU A 301 20.77 -0.07 3.57
C LEU A 301 21.94 0.58 4.34
N GLY A 302 23.18 0.15 4.08
CA GLY A 302 24.40 0.80 4.57
C GLY A 302 24.52 2.23 4.04
N TRP A 303 24.31 2.43 2.74
CA TRP A 303 24.27 3.75 2.13
C TRP A 303 23.27 4.69 2.81
N VAL A 304 22.07 4.19 3.18
CA VAL A 304 21.09 5.00 3.92
C VAL A 304 21.62 5.40 5.30
N ALA A 305 22.26 4.48 6.02
CA ALA A 305 22.84 4.76 7.32
C ALA A 305 23.98 5.79 7.23
N ASP A 306 24.84 5.67 6.22
CA ASP A 306 25.99 6.56 6.01
C ASP A 306 25.58 8.00 5.65
N HIS A 307 24.40 8.16 5.03
CA HIS A 307 23.88 9.46 4.61
C HIS A 307 22.78 10.01 5.53
N ALA A 308 22.44 9.30 6.61
CA ALA A 308 21.56 9.83 7.64
C ALA A 308 22.24 10.99 8.38
N LEU A 309 21.44 11.94 8.88
CA LEU A 309 21.95 12.94 9.82
C LEU A 309 22.50 12.26 11.09
N PRO A 310 23.38 12.92 11.88
CA PRO A 310 23.88 12.36 13.14
C PRO A 310 22.79 11.91 14.13
N SER A 311 21.57 12.48 14.01
CA SER A 311 20.39 12.10 14.78
C SER A 311 19.68 10.83 14.27
N GLY A 312 20.11 10.25 13.15
CA GLY A 312 19.43 9.19 12.42
C GLY A 312 18.32 9.68 11.47
N VAL A 313 18.12 11.00 11.37
CA VAL A 313 17.06 11.58 10.53
C VAL A 313 17.42 11.51 9.05
N LEU A 314 16.49 11.02 8.24
CA LEU A 314 16.55 11.03 6.78
C LEU A 314 15.85 12.26 6.19
N ALA A 315 16.55 12.95 5.30
CA ALA A 315 15.98 14.00 4.46
C ALA A 315 15.15 13.41 3.30
N GLU A 316 14.56 14.29 2.50
CA GLU A 316 13.92 13.94 1.23
C GLU A 316 14.95 13.50 0.19
N GLN A 317 16.00 14.31 0.02
CA GLN A 317 17.07 14.10 -0.95
C GLN A 317 18.40 14.60 -0.38
N ILE A 318 19.50 14.25 -1.05
CA ILE A 318 20.85 14.69 -0.67
C ILE A 318 21.57 15.34 -1.85
N HIS A 319 22.58 16.15 -1.55
CA HIS A 319 23.40 16.80 -2.55
C HIS A 319 24.27 15.77 -3.28
N PRO A 320 24.24 15.70 -4.62
CA PRO A 320 24.87 14.62 -5.39
C PRO A 320 26.40 14.58 -5.29
N TYR A 321 27.05 15.64 -4.82
CA TYR A 321 28.52 15.67 -4.69
C TYR A 321 29.02 15.64 -3.25
N SER A 322 28.24 16.12 -2.30
CA SER A 322 28.69 16.30 -0.91
C SER A 322 27.95 15.42 0.08
N GLY A 323 26.83 14.78 -0.32
CA GLY A 323 25.98 14.00 0.56
C GLY A 323 25.17 14.84 1.55
N ALA A 324 25.32 16.16 1.55
CA ALA A 324 24.60 17.04 2.47
C ALA A 324 23.07 16.94 2.26
N PRO A 325 22.26 16.99 3.32
CA PRO A 325 20.80 16.93 3.20
C PRO A 325 20.28 18.12 2.38
N LEU A 326 19.27 17.88 1.55
CA LEU A 326 18.58 18.88 0.76
C LEU A 326 17.06 18.70 0.88
N SER A 327 16.32 19.81 0.79
CA SER A 327 14.86 19.85 0.95
C SER A 327 14.39 19.40 2.35
N VAL A 328 13.19 18.86 2.46
CA VAL A 328 12.50 18.51 3.71
C VAL A 328 13.34 17.52 4.53
N SER A 329 13.51 17.81 5.82
CA SER A 329 14.16 16.92 6.79
C SER A 329 13.58 17.17 8.19
N PRO A 330 12.96 16.17 8.85
CA PRO A 330 12.75 14.79 8.39
C PRO A 330 11.71 14.66 7.27
N LEU A 331 11.94 13.76 6.31
CA LEU A 331 10.87 13.28 5.44
C LEU A 331 10.32 11.96 6.00
N THR A 332 9.08 11.96 6.48
CA THR A 332 8.41 10.76 7.03
C THR A 332 8.38 9.60 6.04
N TRP A 333 8.24 9.89 4.74
CA TRP A 333 8.21 8.87 3.70
C TRP A 333 9.55 8.14 3.53
N SER A 334 10.69 8.84 3.62
CA SER A 334 12.02 8.22 3.63
C SER A 334 12.15 7.22 4.78
N HIS A 335 11.71 7.61 5.98
CA HIS A 335 11.76 6.74 7.16
C HIS A 335 10.82 5.54 7.04
N ALA A 336 9.58 5.75 6.59
CA ALA A 336 8.62 4.67 6.38
C ALA A 336 9.15 3.66 5.35
N THR A 337 9.75 4.14 4.25
CA THR A 337 10.34 3.28 3.23
C THR A 337 11.55 2.50 3.77
N LEU A 338 12.36 3.10 4.65
CA LEU A 338 13.46 2.39 5.30
C LEU A 338 12.93 1.24 6.17
N VAL A 339 11.90 1.49 6.99
CA VAL A 339 11.26 0.45 7.81
C VAL A 339 10.72 -0.68 6.93
N MET A 340 10.04 -0.36 5.84
CA MET A 340 9.53 -1.36 4.88
C MET A 340 10.66 -2.19 4.26
N ALA A 341 11.75 -1.56 3.81
CA ALA A 341 12.87 -2.25 3.20
C ALA A 341 13.61 -3.16 4.20
N VAL A 342 13.81 -2.69 5.45
CA VAL A 342 14.43 -3.50 6.51
C VAL A 342 13.55 -4.69 6.87
N GLN A 343 12.24 -4.51 7.00
CA GLN A 343 11.31 -5.62 7.25
C GLN A 343 11.35 -6.63 6.09
N ALA A 344 11.27 -6.16 4.84
CA ALA A 344 11.37 -7.01 3.66
C ALA A 344 12.69 -7.80 3.64
N TYR A 345 13.81 -7.15 3.95
CA TYR A 345 15.13 -7.79 4.03
C TYR A 345 15.16 -8.89 5.08
N LEU A 346 14.73 -8.61 6.31
CA LEU A 346 14.74 -9.56 7.42
C LEU A 346 13.84 -10.76 7.12
N THR A 347 12.63 -10.52 6.62
CA THR A 347 11.71 -11.59 6.21
C THR A 347 12.31 -12.46 5.11
N ARG A 348 12.87 -11.84 4.06
CA ARG A 348 13.47 -12.59 2.95
C ARG A 348 14.68 -13.40 3.40
N ARG A 349 15.55 -12.82 4.24
CA ARG A 349 16.71 -13.51 4.80
C ARG A 349 16.29 -14.74 5.60
N ALA A 350 15.29 -14.61 6.48
CA ALA A 350 14.76 -15.74 7.25
C ALA A 350 14.25 -16.87 6.34
N GLN A 351 13.44 -16.54 5.33
CA GLN A 351 12.94 -17.51 4.35
C GLN A 351 14.06 -18.24 3.61
N LEU A 352 15.13 -17.54 3.24
CA LEU A 352 16.27 -18.13 2.52
C LEU A 352 17.13 -19.00 3.43
N THR A 353 17.30 -18.63 4.71
CA THR A 353 17.98 -19.45 5.71
C THR A 353 17.22 -20.76 5.96
N GLU A 354 15.89 -20.70 6.16
CA GLU A 354 15.06 -21.89 6.37
C GLU A 354 15.12 -22.86 5.17
N LYS A 355 15.04 -22.34 3.94
CA LYS A 355 15.20 -23.14 2.71
C LYS A 355 16.58 -23.79 2.60
N GLY A 356 17.64 -23.07 2.98
CA GLY A 356 19.00 -23.61 2.99
C GLY A 356 19.17 -24.79 3.95
N VAL A 357 18.56 -24.70 5.13
CA VAL A 357 18.57 -25.79 6.12
C VAL A 357 17.78 -27.00 5.62
N GLN A 358 16.58 -26.81 5.08
CA GLN A 358 15.76 -27.92 4.53
C GLN A 358 16.42 -28.61 3.32
N GLY A 359 17.06 -27.85 2.43
CA GLY A 359 17.80 -28.41 1.30
C GLY A 359 19.02 -29.24 1.71
N SER A 360 19.65 -28.92 2.84
CA SER A 360 20.76 -29.70 3.39
C SER A 360 20.31 -30.97 4.11
N ALA A 361 19.12 -30.97 4.73
CA ALA A 361 18.57 -32.12 5.46
C ALA A 361 17.97 -33.20 4.54
N LEU A 362 17.55 -32.85 3.33
CA LEU A 362 17.05 -33.79 2.31
C LEU A 362 18.16 -34.37 1.39
N GLY A 363 19.40 -33.92 1.57
CA GLY A 363 20.56 -34.34 0.78
C GLY A 363 21.54 -35.26 1.52
N CYS A 364 21.18 -35.77 2.70
CA CYS A 364 21.95 -36.76 3.46
C CYS A 364 21.32 -38.15 3.41
#